data_AF-K2EW50-F1
#
_entry.id   AF-K2EW50-F1
#
_cell.length_a   1.000
_cell.length_b   1.000
_cell.length_c   1.000
_cell.angle_alpha   90.00
_cell.angle_beta   90.00
_cell.angle_gamma   90.00
#
_symmetry.space_group_name_H-M   'P 1'
#
loop_
_entity.id
_entity.type
_entity.pdbx_description
1 polymer ?
#
loop_
_entity_poly.entity_id
_entity_poly.type
_entity_poly.pdbx_seq_one_letter_code
_entity_poly.pdbx_strand_id
1 'polypeptide(L)'
;MISPLTGAMGRYILPALPLLVIISGWFLSVLFEGNKVRKNILWILIFLASLYSIILIVVSDIRMLKQDTRVLAREWILNNVSSGAKIKNEDLGESLMLVENKSTVELIRQKYPGLFSTKRKYLLNLPNEEYPKPNYFLSTKSDMVDEQEDYFDYFILGSFNKEEVTKQALNLPVSAFLVKQIYPISLSLNTKSQNKFLSREEIDLTTDNSQFKSWWLFKKVDYNGPYIEIYKLNNDTTEK
;
A
#
# COMPACT_ATOMS: atom_id res chain seq x y z
N MET A 1 25.01 -4.66 13.19
CA MET A 1 23.70 -4.77 12.52
C MET A 1 23.93 -4.68 11.02
N ILE A 2 23.80 -5.81 10.31
CA ILE A 2 23.90 -5.86 8.85
C ILE A 2 22.47 -5.71 8.36
N SER A 3 22.13 -4.56 7.79
CA SER A 3 20.83 -4.37 7.13
C SER A 3 20.68 -5.39 6.01
N PRO A 4 19.49 -5.98 5.80
CA PRO A 4 19.31 -6.95 4.73
C PRO A 4 19.52 -6.27 3.37
N LEU A 5 20.62 -6.65 2.71
CA LEU A 5 21.03 -6.24 1.36
C LEU A 5 20.04 -6.66 0.25
N THR A 6 18.94 -7.33 0.60
CA THR A 6 17.97 -7.90 -0.35
C THR A 6 17.25 -6.83 -1.16
N GLY A 7 17.00 -5.64 -0.60
CA GLY A 7 16.40 -4.51 -1.34
C GLY A 7 17.35 -3.83 -2.34
N ALA A 8 18.67 -3.88 -2.08
CA ALA A 8 19.67 -3.26 -2.96
C ALA A 8 20.10 -4.20 -4.10
N MET A 9 20.16 -5.52 -3.86
CA MET A 9 20.57 -6.51 -4.87
C MET A 9 19.71 -6.49 -6.14
N GLY A 10 18.39 -6.27 -6.01
CA GLY A 10 17.48 -6.21 -7.17
C GLY A 10 17.77 -5.05 -8.12
N ARG A 11 18.40 -3.96 -7.66
CA ARG A 11 18.74 -2.80 -8.51
C ARG A 11 20.06 -2.98 -9.26
N TYR A 12 20.98 -3.80 -8.74
CA TYR A 12 22.28 -4.05 -9.36
C TYR A 12 22.23 -5.03 -10.54
N ILE A 13 21.11 -5.74 -10.75
CA ILE A 13 20.96 -6.61 -11.91
C ILE A 13 20.66 -5.85 -13.21
N LEU A 14 20.13 -4.62 -13.10
CA LEU A 14 19.71 -3.82 -14.26
C LEU A 14 20.85 -3.59 -15.27
N PRO A 15 22.08 -3.22 -14.87
CA PRO A 15 23.20 -3.08 -15.81
C PRO A 15 23.72 -4.41 -16.37
N ALA A 16 23.48 -5.53 -15.68
CA ALA A 16 23.91 -6.85 -16.11
C ALA A 16 22.97 -7.49 -17.15
N LEU A 17 21.70 -7.04 -17.22
CA LEU A 17 20.68 -7.56 -18.13
C LEU A 17 21.12 -7.57 -19.61
N PRO A 18 21.67 -6.48 -20.19
CA PRO A 18 22.11 -6.51 -21.59
C PRO A 18 23.17 -7.57 -21.88
N LEU A 19 24.14 -7.75 -20.97
CA LEU A 19 25.18 -8.78 -21.10
C LEU A 19 24.59 -10.18 -21.02
N LEU A 20 23.66 -10.42 -20.08
CA LEU A 20 22.96 -11.70 -19.98
C LEU A 20 22.15 -12.03 -21.24
N VAL A 21 21.50 -11.03 -21.85
CA VAL A 21 20.78 -11.21 -23.12
C VAL A 21 21.73 -11.58 -24.26
N ILE A 22 22.88 -10.91 -24.37
CA ILE A 22 23.90 -11.23 -25.39
C ILE A 22 24.45 -12.65 -25.19
N ILE A 23 24.83 -13.01 -23.96
CA ILE A 23 25.35 -14.35 -23.63
C ILE A 23 24.29 -15.43 -23.92
N SER A 24 23.03 -15.17 -23.57
CA SER A 24 21.92 -16.10 -23.84
C SER A 24 21.69 -16.28 -25.34
N GLY A 25 21.73 -15.20 -26.12
CA GLY A 25 21.60 -15.26 -27.58
C GLY A 25 22.74 -16.02 -28.25
N TRP A 26 23.98 -15.80 -27.80
CA TRP A 26 25.15 -16.54 -28.28
C TRP A 26 25.05 -18.04 -27.94
N PHE A 27 24.69 -18.37 -26.71
CA PHE A 27 24.48 -19.75 -26.27
C PHE A 27 23.40 -20.46 -27.10
N LEU A 28 22.29 -19.78 -27.39
CA LEU A 28 21.25 -20.31 -28.28
C LEU A 28 21.78 -20.55 -29.69
N SER A 29 22.57 -19.64 -30.26
CA SER A 29 23.18 -19.81 -31.60
C SER A 29 24.02 -21.09 -31.66
N VAL A 30 24.88 -21.31 -30.68
CA VAL A 30 25.73 -22.52 -30.58
C VAL A 30 24.88 -23.78 -30.48
N LEU A 31 23.80 -23.76 -29.69
CA LEU A 31 22.86 -24.88 -29.59
C LEU A 31 22.14 -25.20 -30.91
N PHE A 32 21.82 -24.18 -31.71
CA PHE A 32 21.17 -24.35 -33.01
C PHE A 32 22.11 -24.87 -34.11
N GLU A 33 23.40 -24.57 -34.04
CA GLU A 33 24.41 -25.01 -35.00
C GLU A 33 24.96 -26.41 -34.70
N GLY A 34 25.16 -26.74 -33.41
CA GLY A 34 25.82 -27.97 -32.97
C GLY A 34 24.96 -29.24 -32.94
N ASN A 35 23.62 -29.11 -33.03
CA ASN A 35 22.70 -30.24 -32.83
C ASN A 35 21.82 -30.50 -34.06
N LYS A 36 21.82 -31.76 -34.56
CA LYS A 36 20.83 -32.27 -35.55
C LYS A 36 19.42 -32.43 -34.96
N VAL A 37 19.22 -32.10 -33.68
CA VAL A 37 17.89 -32.01 -33.05
C VAL A 37 17.03 -31.12 -33.94
N ARG A 38 15.86 -31.62 -34.35
CA ARG A 38 14.96 -30.89 -35.25
C ARG A 38 14.76 -29.48 -34.67
N LYS A 39 15.21 -28.44 -35.38
CA LYS A 39 15.15 -27.03 -34.96
C LYS A 39 13.80 -26.65 -34.35
N ASN A 40 12.73 -27.28 -34.83
CA ASN A 40 11.36 -27.16 -34.32
C ASN A 40 11.24 -27.50 -32.82
N ILE A 41 11.92 -28.53 -32.32
CA ILE A 41 11.89 -28.93 -30.90
C ILE A 41 12.55 -27.85 -30.03
N LEU A 42 13.69 -27.30 -30.47
CA LEU A 42 14.36 -26.21 -29.75
C LEU A 42 13.48 -24.95 -29.69
N TRP A 43 12.83 -24.59 -30.80
CA TRP A 43 11.85 -23.49 -30.81
C TRP A 43 10.70 -23.70 -29.84
N ILE A 44 10.14 -24.92 -29.79
CA ILE A 44 9.06 -25.25 -28.84
C ILE A 44 9.55 -25.10 -27.40
N LEU A 45 10.77 -25.55 -27.08
CA LEU A 45 11.34 -25.43 -25.73
C LEU A 45 11.59 -23.96 -25.34
N ILE A 46 12.14 -23.15 -26.25
CA ILE A 46 12.34 -21.71 -26.03
C ILE A 46 11.00 -21.02 -25.80
N PHE A 47 10.00 -21.34 -26.61
CA PHE A 47 8.66 -20.79 -26.46
C PHE A 47 8.06 -21.17 -25.10
N LEU A 48 8.14 -22.45 -24.71
CA LEU A 48 7.60 -22.94 -23.45
C LEU A 48 8.31 -22.32 -22.23
N ALA A 49 9.64 -22.16 -22.30
CA ALA A 49 10.43 -21.50 -21.27
C ALA A 49 10.07 -20.00 -21.15
N SER A 50 9.87 -19.33 -22.29
CA SER A 50 9.52 -17.91 -22.34
C SER A 50 8.06 -17.64 -21.95
N LEU A 51 7.17 -18.61 -22.18
CA LEU A 51 5.73 -18.48 -21.91
C LEU A 51 5.47 -18.14 -20.44
N TYR A 52 6.21 -18.75 -19.52
CA TYR A 52 6.12 -18.45 -18.09
C TYR A 52 6.49 -16.99 -17.78
N SER A 53 7.57 -16.47 -18.36
CA SER A 53 7.97 -15.06 -18.19
C SER A 53 6.94 -14.09 -18.76
N ILE A 54 6.40 -14.36 -19.96
CA ILE A 54 5.35 -13.54 -20.58
C ILE A 54 4.12 -13.49 -19.69
N ILE A 55 3.70 -14.65 -19.19
CA ILE A 55 2.62 -14.80 -18.22
C ILE A 55 2.84 -13.91 -17.00
N LEU A 56 4.05 -13.92 -16.42
CA LEU A 56 4.35 -13.14 -15.22
C LEU A 56 4.30 -11.64 -15.50
N ILE A 57 4.79 -11.20 -16.65
CA ILE A 57 4.71 -9.81 -17.09
C ILE A 57 3.25 -9.38 -17.18
N VAL A 58 2.41 -10.15 -17.91
CA VAL A 58 0.99 -9.84 -18.07
C VAL A 58 0.26 -9.80 -16.73
N VAL A 59 0.50 -10.78 -15.85
CA VAL A 59 -0.12 -10.80 -14.51
C VAL A 59 0.35 -9.61 -13.68
N SER A 60 1.63 -9.24 -13.76
CA SER A 60 2.16 -8.10 -13.02
C SER A 60 1.59 -6.78 -13.52
N ASP A 61 1.47 -6.59 -14.83
CA ASP A 61 0.86 -5.41 -15.43
C ASP A 61 -0.60 -5.28 -15.01
N ILE A 62 -1.36 -6.39 -15.08
CA ILE A 62 -2.75 -6.42 -14.61
C ILE A 62 -2.85 -6.03 -13.13
N ARG A 63 -1.89 -6.43 -12.28
CA ARG A 63 -1.85 -5.98 -10.88
C ARG A 63 -1.60 -4.48 -10.79
N MET A 64 -0.61 -3.95 -11.50
CA MET A 64 -0.29 -2.52 -11.45
C MET A 64 -1.44 -1.63 -11.92
N LEU A 65 -2.33 -2.17 -12.77
CA LEU A 65 -3.54 -1.47 -13.21
C LEU A 65 -4.68 -1.46 -12.16
N LYS A 66 -4.65 -2.32 -11.13
CA LYS A 66 -5.68 -2.30 -10.08
C LYS A 66 -5.49 -1.08 -9.18
N GLN A 67 -6.62 -0.48 -8.79
CA GLN A 67 -6.63 0.65 -7.87
C GLN A 67 -6.06 0.25 -6.50
N ASP A 68 -5.34 1.18 -5.87
CA ASP A 68 -4.79 1.02 -4.53
C ASP A 68 -5.83 1.45 -3.48
N THR A 69 -6.01 0.66 -2.42
CA THR A 69 -6.91 0.95 -1.31
C THR A 69 -6.60 2.29 -0.64
N ARG A 70 -5.34 2.72 -0.63
CA ARG A 70 -4.92 4.04 -0.13
C ARG A 70 -5.47 5.17 -0.98
N VAL A 71 -5.48 5.00 -2.31
CA VAL A 71 -6.06 6.00 -3.23
C VAL A 71 -7.57 6.09 -2.99
N LEU A 72 -8.25 4.95 -2.87
CA LEU A 72 -9.68 4.91 -2.56
C LEU A 72 -10.02 5.53 -1.20
N ALA A 73 -9.19 5.27 -0.19
CA ALA A 73 -9.35 5.87 1.14
C ALA A 73 -9.17 7.39 1.09
N ARG A 74 -8.13 7.86 0.38
CA ARG A 74 -7.88 9.28 0.16
C ARG A 74 -9.07 9.94 -0.54
N GLU A 75 -9.54 9.38 -1.65
CA GLU A 75 -10.69 9.92 -2.38
C GLU A 75 -11.95 9.95 -1.53
N TRP A 76 -12.21 8.91 -0.75
CA TRP A 76 -13.33 8.89 0.17
C TRP A 76 -13.23 10.04 1.21
N ILE A 77 -12.06 10.25 1.80
CA ILE A 77 -11.82 11.33 2.78
C ILE A 77 -12.02 12.70 2.14
N LEU A 78 -11.43 12.94 0.96
CA LEU A 78 -11.56 14.22 0.25
C LEU A 78 -13.02 14.57 -0.07
N ASN A 79 -13.87 13.56 -0.29
CA ASN A 79 -15.27 13.76 -0.66
C ASN A 79 -16.25 13.76 0.54
N ASN A 80 -15.89 13.16 1.68
CA ASN A 80 -16.81 12.94 2.80
C ASN A 80 -16.40 13.64 4.11
N VAL A 81 -15.14 14.05 4.24
CA VAL A 81 -14.62 14.70 5.45
C VAL A 81 -14.42 16.18 5.17
N SER A 82 -15.00 17.02 6.03
CA SER A 82 -14.91 18.48 5.93
C SER A 82 -13.46 18.96 6.06
N SER A 83 -13.12 20.01 5.31
CA SER A 83 -11.83 20.68 5.47
C SER A 83 -11.70 21.23 6.89
N GLY A 84 -10.51 21.07 7.48
CA GLY A 84 -10.20 21.45 8.85
C GLY A 84 -10.44 20.34 9.88
N ALA A 85 -11.10 19.23 9.49
CA ALA A 85 -11.29 18.10 10.40
C ALA A 85 -9.96 17.55 10.90
N LYS A 86 -10.00 17.00 12.11
CA LYS A 86 -8.84 16.43 12.78
C LYS A 86 -8.81 14.94 12.58
N ILE A 87 -7.73 14.45 11.97
CA ILE A 87 -7.59 13.07 11.53
C ILE A 87 -6.34 12.50 12.20
N LYS A 88 -6.52 11.42 12.95
CA LYS A 88 -5.43 10.57 13.42
C LYS A 88 -5.20 9.46 12.40
N ASN A 89 -3.99 9.41 11.84
CA ASN A 89 -3.56 8.43 10.87
C ASN A 89 -2.39 7.63 11.45
N GLU A 90 -2.72 6.54 12.16
CA GLU A 90 -1.74 5.82 12.96
C GLU A 90 -0.73 5.03 12.10
N ASP A 91 -1.20 4.39 11.03
CA ASP A 91 -0.37 3.40 10.35
C ASP A 91 -0.03 3.75 8.90
N LEU A 92 -0.87 4.52 8.21
CA LEU A 92 -0.64 4.82 6.80
C LEU A 92 0.32 6.00 6.64
N GLY A 93 0.47 6.86 7.63
CA GLY A 93 1.39 8.00 7.63
C GLY A 93 1.29 8.84 6.33
N GLU A 94 2.44 9.17 5.73
CA GLU A 94 2.48 9.94 4.48
C GLU A 94 1.90 9.19 3.26
N SER A 95 1.67 7.87 3.32
CA SER A 95 1.21 7.09 2.17
C SER A 95 -0.19 7.46 1.68
N LEU A 96 -1.03 8.04 2.54
CA LEU A 96 -2.37 8.50 2.19
C LEU A 96 -2.35 9.86 1.47
N MET A 97 -1.23 10.59 1.52
CA MET A 97 -1.02 11.88 0.83
C MET A 97 -2.15 12.90 1.04
N LEU A 98 -2.66 13.00 2.27
CA LEU A 98 -3.59 14.06 2.67
C LEU A 98 -2.83 15.40 2.82
N VAL A 99 -3.53 16.50 2.60
CA VAL A 99 -2.98 17.85 2.75
C VAL A 99 -3.12 18.27 4.22
N GLU A 100 -2.00 18.59 4.86
CA GLU A 100 -1.96 19.16 6.20
C GLU A 100 -2.47 20.60 6.18
N ASN A 101 -3.18 21.03 7.20
CA ASN A 101 -3.53 22.43 7.40
C ASN A 101 -2.34 23.21 8.00
N LYS A 102 -2.40 24.54 7.96
CA LYS A 102 -1.32 25.38 8.49
C LYS A 102 -1.04 25.16 9.97
N SER A 103 -2.07 24.88 10.78
CA SER A 103 -1.90 24.67 12.22
C SER A 103 -1.12 23.40 12.53
N THR A 104 -1.35 22.29 11.82
CA THR A 104 -0.50 21.09 11.92
C THR A 104 0.94 21.40 11.54
N VAL A 105 1.15 22.10 10.42
CA VAL A 105 2.50 22.45 9.94
C VAL A 105 3.25 23.33 10.94
N GLU A 106 2.57 24.31 11.54
CA GLU A 106 3.13 25.18 12.58
C GLU A 106 3.45 24.41 13.86
N LEU A 107 2.56 23.52 14.30
CA LEU A 107 2.76 22.67 15.47
C LEU A 107 3.99 21.79 15.30
N ILE A 108 4.13 21.15 14.13
CA ILE A 108 5.29 20.31 13.81
C ILE A 108 6.57 21.14 13.77
N ARG A 109 6.54 22.34 13.18
CA ARG A 109 7.70 23.25 13.17
C ARG A 109 8.16 23.60 14.59
N GLN A 110 7.23 23.79 15.51
CA GLN A 110 7.51 24.17 16.91
C GLN A 110 7.96 22.99 17.77
N LYS A 111 7.20 21.88 17.75
CA LYS A 111 7.42 20.72 18.63
C LYS A 111 8.44 19.72 18.07
N TYR A 112 8.50 19.56 16.75
CA TYR A 112 9.31 18.53 16.08
C TYR A 112 10.06 19.09 14.86
N PRO A 113 11.02 20.01 15.06
CA PRO A 113 11.72 20.68 13.96
C PRO A 113 12.45 19.70 13.01
N GLY A 114 12.86 18.53 13.49
CA GLY A 114 13.47 17.48 12.67
C GLY A 114 12.52 16.86 11.62
N LEU A 115 11.21 16.97 11.81
CA LEU A 115 10.17 16.52 10.88
C LEU A 115 9.69 17.63 9.93
N PHE A 116 10.27 18.84 10.03
CA PHE A 116 9.88 19.97 9.21
C PHE A 116 10.50 19.89 7.82
N SER A 117 9.82 19.18 6.92
CA SER A 117 10.26 18.94 5.54
C SER A 117 10.13 20.17 4.63
N THR A 118 10.80 20.14 3.48
CA THR A 118 10.68 21.19 2.44
C THR A 118 9.22 21.37 1.97
N LYS A 119 8.45 20.28 1.91
CA LYS A 119 7.00 20.32 1.61
C LYS A 119 6.25 21.15 2.64
N ARG A 120 6.48 20.89 3.94
CA ARG A 120 5.87 21.63 5.06
C ARG A 120 6.28 23.11 5.04
N LYS A 121 7.55 23.41 4.75
CA LYS A 121 8.03 24.79 4.57
C LYS A 121 7.33 25.51 3.43
N TYR A 122 7.13 24.85 2.29
CA TYR A 122 6.40 25.40 1.16
C TYR A 122 4.93 25.68 1.53
N LEU A 123 4.24 24.71 2.13
CA LEU A 123 2.85 24.87 2.56
C LEU A 123 2.68 26.06 3.52
N LEU A 124 3.58 26.22 4.49
CA LEU A 124 3.49 27.31 5.47
C LEU A 124 3.58 28.70 4.83
N ASN A 125 4.35 28.84 3.75
CA ASN A 125 4.59 30.11 3.07
C ASN A 125 3.52 30.49 2.05
N LEU A 126 2.59 29.59 1.70
CA LEU A 126 1.52 29.88 0.75
C LEU A 126 0.50 30.87 1.34
N PRO A 127 -0.03 31.83 0.56
CA PRO A 127 -1.21 32.61 0.93
C PRO A 127 -2.41 31.71 1.27
N ASN A 128 -3.35 32.19 2.09
CA ASN A 128 -4.52 31.40 2.50
C ASN A 128 -5.45 31.10 1.31
N GLU A 129 -5.48 32.00 0.34
CA GLU A 129 -6.29 31.93 -0.88
C GLU A 129 -5.78 30.82 -1.82
N GLU A 130 -4.47 30.60 -1.84
CA GLU A 130 -3.79 29.59 -2.67
C GLU A 130 -3.56 28.26 -1.94
N TYR A 131 -3.89 28.20 -0.64
CA TYR A 131 -3.66 27.00 0.15
C TYR A 131 -4.54 25.84 -0.35
N PRO A 132 -3.98 24.64 -0.60
CA PRO A 132 -4.76 23.55 -1.17
C PRO A 132 -5.94 23.15 -0.26
N LYS A 133 -7.10 22.94 -0.88
CA LYS A 133 -8.33 22.51 -0.21
C LYS A 133 -8.83 21.20 -0.85
N PRO A 134 -9.41 20.28 -0.06
CA PRO A 134 -9.51 20.32 1.40
C PRO A 134 -8.15 20.06 2.08
N ASN A 135 -8.01 20.56 3.30
CA ASN A 135 -6.85 20.34 4.17
C ASN A 135 -7.31 19.93 5.56
N TYR A 136 -6.46 19.25 6.32
CA TYR A 136 -6.86 18.58 7.55
C TYR A 136 -5.82 18.78 8.65
N PHE A 137 -6.24 18.74 9.90
CA PHE A 137 -5.29 18.61 11.00
C PHE A 137 -4.87 17.14 11.09
N LEU A 138 -3.64 16.83 10.67
CA LEU A 138 -3.16 15.45 10.62
C LEU A 138 -2.25 15.17 11.81
N SER A 139 -2.51 14.07 12.52
CA SER A 139 -1.54 13.46 13.42
C SER A 139 -1.16 12.09 12.88
N THR A 140 0.13 11.88 12.67
CA THR A 140 0.67 10.58 12.28
C THR A 140 1.52 10.02 13.40
N LYS A 141 1.65 8.68 13.46
CA LYS A 141 2.55 8.01 14.41
C LYS A 141 3.99 8.51 14.33
N SER A 142 4.45 8.92 13.14
CA SER A 142 5.78 9.53 12.95
C SER A 142 5.89 10.94 13.53
N ASP A 143 4.80 11.70 13.55
CA ASP A 143 4.81 13.09 14.04
C ASP A 143 4.66 13.18 15.56
N MET A 144 4.37 12.06 16.25
CA MET A 144 4.21 11.93 17.71
C MET A 144 3.32 13.01 18.36
N VAL A 145 2.40 13.60 17.59
CA VAL A 145 1.37 14.53 18.08
C VAL A 145 0.27 13.71 18.74
N ASP A 146 0.61 13.03 19.83
CA ASP A 146 -0.22 12.01 20.48
C ASP A 146 -0.82 12.50 21.80
N GLU A 147 -0.82 13.81 22.04
CA GLU A 147 -1.05 14.29 23.40
C GLU A 147 -2.50 14.12 23.89
N GLN A 148 -3.54 13.98 23.04
CA GLN A 148 -4.92 13.70 23.49
C GLN A 148 -5.77 12.98 22.40
N GLU A 149 -6.22 11.75 22.68
CA GLU A 149 -7.10 10.97 21.79
C GLU A 149 -8.50 11.59 21.60
N ASP A 150 -9.00 12.30 22.62
CA ASP A 150 -10.31 12.97 22.62
C ASP A 150 -10.38 14.20 21.71
N TYR A 151 -9.28 14.56 21.05
CA TYR A 151 -9.22 15.75 20.21
C TYR A 151 -9.53 15.46 18.73
N PHE A 152 -9.52 14.20 18.28
CA PHE A 152 -9.68 13.86 16.87
C PHE A 152 -11.14 13.66 16.47
N ASP A 153 -11.47 13.95 15.21
CA ASP A 153 -12.79 13.72 14.63
C ASP A 153 -12.84 12.35 13.92
N TYR A 154 -11.71 11.92 13.36
CA TYR A 154 -11.58 10.67 12.61
C TYR A 154 -10.31 9.90 12.99
N PHE A 155 -10.40 8.58 13.01
CA PHE A 155 -9.27 7.66 13.05
C PHE A 155 -9.18 6.87 11.74
N ILE A 156 -7.97 6.75 11.21
CA ILE A 156 -7.66 5.94 10.04
C ILE A 156 -6.69 4.84 10.46
N LEU A 157 -7.16 3.61 10.37
CA LEU A 157 -6.41 2.40 10.66
C LEU A 157 -6.03 1.71 9.37
N GLY A 158 -4.82 1.15 9.30
CA GLY A 158 -4.34 0.54 8.07
C GLY A 158 -3.24 -0.49 8.28
N SER A 159 -3.48 -1.74 7.88
CA SER A 159 -2.44 -2.77 7.88
C SER A 159 -2.63 -3.74 6.72
N PHE A 160 -1.52 -4.36 6.27
CA PHE A 160 -1.57 -5.49 5.35
C PHE A 160 -2.13 -6.76 6.03
N ASN A 161 -2.19 -6.80 7.37
CA ASN A 161 -2.82 -7.85 8.13
C ASN A 161 -4.17 -7.37 8.70
N LYS A 162 -5.27 -8.00 8.25
CA LYS A 162 -6.61 -7.69 8.73
C LYS A 162 -6.76 -7.85 10.25
N GLU A 163 -6.12 -8.85 10.85
CA GLU A 163 -6.20 -9.08 12.30
C GLU A 163 -5.58 -7.93 13.10
N GLU A 164 -4.58 -7.27 12.55
CA GLU A 164 -3.94 -6.12 13.18
C GLU A 164 -4.86 -4.90 13.16
N VAL A 165 -5.53 -4.63 12.03
CA VAL A 165 -6.55 -3.58 11.94
C VAL A 165 -7.66 -3.83 12.96
N THR A 166 -8.16 -5.07 13.06
CA THR A 166 -9.18 -5.43 14.06
C THR A 166 -8.68 -5.19 15.49
N LYS A 167 -7.43 -5.53 15.80
CA LYS A 167 -6.84 -5.30 17.13
C LYS A 167 -6.71 -3.81 17.45
N GLN A 168 -6.30 -3.00 16.49
CA GLN A 168 -6.23 -1.55 16.63
C GLN A 168 -7.62 -0.94 16.84
N ALA A 169 -8.61 -1.40 16.08
CA ALA A 169 -9.99 -0.95 16.21
C ALA A 169 -10.57 -1.21 17.61
N LEU A 170 -10.16 -2.29 18.28
CA LEU A 170 -10.56 -2.58 19.66
C LEU A 170 -9.97 -1.62 20.70
N ASN A 171 -8.89 -0.91 20.36
CA ASN A 171 -8.26 0.08 21.24
C ASN A 171 -8.82 1.49 21.03
N LEU A 172 -9.71 1.69 20.06
CA LEU A 172 -10.32 3.00 19.82
C LEU A 172 -11.30 3.39 20.94
N PRO A 173 -11.55 4.70 21.14
CA PRO A 173 -12.58 5.18 22.05
C PRO A 173 -13.95 4.56 21.76
N VAL A 174 -14.74 4.29 22.80
CA VAL A 174 -16.07 3.67 22.68
C VAL A 174 -17.03 4.50 21.81
N SER A 175 -16.81 5.82 21.71
CA SER A 175 -17.58 6.74 20.87
C SER A 175 -17.23 6.65 19.37
N ALA A 176 -16.17 5.93 19.01
CA ALA A 176 -15.76 5.75 17.62
C ALA A 176 -16.66 4.73 16.92
N PHE A 177 -17.20 5.10 15.77
CA PHE A 177 -17.96 4.19 14.92
C PHE A 177 -17.38 4.14 13.51
N LEU A 178 -17.41 2.94 12.94
CA LEU A 178 -16.89 2.67 11.62
C LEU A 178 -17.76 3.35 10.56
N VAL A 179 -17.15 4.19 9.73
CA VAL A 179 -17.84 4.91 8.63
C VAL A 179 -17.45 4.37 7.25
N LYS A 180 -16.27 3.74 7.11
CA LYS A 180 -15.84 3.17 5.83
C LYS A 180 -14.85 2.02 6.01
N GLN A 181 -15.04 0.96 5.22
CA GLN A 181 -14.10 -0.14 5.04
C GLN A 181 -13.64 -0.21 3.58
N ILE A 182 -12.34 -0.38 3.38
CA ILE A 182 -11.73 -0.49 2.06
C ILE A 182 -10.69 -1.61 2.13
N TYR A 183 -11.01 -2.76 1.55
CA TYR A 183 -10.21 -3.97 1.67
C TYR A 183 -9.71 -4.44 0.31
N PRO A 184 -8.51 -5.03 0.22
CA PRO A 184 -7.95 -5.54 -1.03
C PRO A 184 -8.72 -6.72 -1.63
N ILE A 185 -9.48 -7.47 -0.81
CA ILE A 185 -10.25 -8.65 -1.21
C ILE A 185 -11.72 -8.37 -0.91
N SER A 186 -12.60 -8.40 -1.92
CA SER A 186 -14.04 -8.38 -1.69
C SER A 186 -14.44 -9.65 -0.94
N LEU A 187 -15.10 -9.45 0.20
CA LEU A 187 -15.77 -10.54 0.92
C LEU A 187 -17.02 -11.05 0.20
N SER A 188 -17.26 -10.67 -1.07
CA SER A 188 -18.40 -11.14 -1.87
C SER A 188 -18.15 -12.54 -2.43
N LEU A 189 -17.83 -13.49 -1.57
CA LEU A 189 -17.88 -14.91 -1.88
C LEU A 189 -18.71 -15.61 -0.81
N ASN A 190 -20.01 -15.66 -1.09
CA ASN A 190 -20.95 -16.72 -0.74
C ASN A 190 -20.94 -17.22 0.72
N THR A 191 -22.02 -16.90 1.41
CA THR A 191 -22.47 -17.21 2.79
C THR A 191 -22.51 -18.71 3.20
N LYS A 192 -21.70 -19.59 2.62
CA LYS A 192 -21.66 -21.03 2.96
C LYS A 192 -20.28 -21.59 3.35
N SER A 193 -19.22 -20.78 3.36
CA SER A 193 -17.87 -21.25 3.74
C SER A 193 -17.23 -20.40 4.85
N GLN A 194 -18.01 -20.03 5.87
CA GLN A 194 -17.54 -19.18 6.97
C GLN A 194 -16.59 -19.86 7.98
N ASN A 195 -16.24 -21.14 7.83
CA ASN A 195 -15.41 -21.84 8.84
C ASN A 195 -14.00 -22.21 8.37
N LYS A 196 -13.50 -21.62 7.29
CA LYS A 196 -12.06 -21.71 6.99
C LYS A 196 -11.51 -20.31 6.79
N PHE A 197 -11.25 -19.65 7.91
CA PHE A 197 -10.34 -18.50 7.93
C PHE A 197 -9.07 -18.95 7.19
N LEU A 198 -8.76 -18.25 6.08
CA LEU A 198 -7.49 -18.40 5.39
C LEU A 198 -6.41 -18.20 6.45
N SER A 199 -5.56 -19.20 6.66
CA SER A 199 -4.52 -19.13 7.69
C SER A 199 -3.55 -18.01 7.34
N ARG A 200 -2.85 -17.50 8.36
CA ARG A 200 -1.84 -16.43 8.26
C ARG A 200 -0.81 -16.61 7.13
N GLU A 201 -0.61 -17.85 6.66
CA GLU A 201 0.27 -18.21 5.53
C GLU A 201 -0.30 -17.91 4.14
N GLU A 202 -1.62 -17.72 3.99
CA GLU A 202 -2.26 -17.49 2.68
C GLU A 202 -2.46 -16.00 2.35
N ILE A 203 -2.32 -15.09 3.33
CA ILE A 203 -2.53 -13.64 3.18
C ILE A 203 -1.21 -12.85 3.22
N ASP A 204 -0.10 -13.48 3.59
CA ASP A 204 1.22 -12.83 3.59
C ASP A 204 1.77 -12.68 2.16
N LEU A 205 1.18 -11.75 1.41
CA LEU A 205 1.64 -11.29 0.10
C LEU A 205 2.90 -10.42 0.22
N THR A 206 3.38 -10.19 1.45
CA THR A 206 4.55 -9.39 1.73
C THR A 206 5.76 -10.29 2.01
N THR A 207 6.73 -10.24 1.09
CA THR A 207 8.14 -10.61 1.31
C THR A 207 8.59 -12.07 1.37
N ASP A 208 7.73 -13.09 1.36
CA ASP A 208 8.21 -14.47 1.17
C ASP A 208 8.10 -14.91 -0.30
N ASN A 209 9.16 -15.55 -0.83
CA ASN A 209 9.23 -16.04 -2.22
C ASN A 209 8.20 -17.16 -2.52
N SER A 210 7.28 -17.43 -1.59
CA SER A 210 6.11 -18.29 -1.73
C SER A 210 4.97 -17.67 -2.56
N GLN A 211 5.10 -16.41 -3.00
CA GLN A 211 4.15 -15.67 -3.87
C GLN A 211 3.73 -16.39 -5.17
N PHE A 212 4.44 -17.45 -5.57
CA PHE A 212 4.18 -18.20 -6.79
C PHE A 212 3.28 -19.43 -6.60
N LYS A 213 2.90 -19.79 -5.37
CA LYS A 213 2.18 -21.05 -5.14
C LYS A 213 0.75 -21.07 -5.67
N SER A 214 0.16 -19.96 -6.14
CA SER A 214 -1.25 -19.98 -6.51
C SER A 214 -1.69 -18.87 -7.45
N TRP A 215 -1.50 -19.08 -8.77
CA TRP A 215 -2.18 -18.27 -9.80
C TRP A 215 -3.66 -18.03 -9.46
N TRP A 216 -4.34 -19.06 -8.92
CA TRP A 216 -5.75 -19.00 -8.58
C TRP A 216 -6.10 -18.01 -7.46
N LEU A 217 -5.17 -17.63 -6.56
CA LEU A 217 -5.42 -16.59 -5.55
C LEU A 217 -5.54 -15.20 -6.21
N PHE A 218 -4.99 -14.99 -7.39
CA PHE A 218 -5.01 -13.69 -8.08
C PHE A 218 -6.39 -13.33 -8.67
N LYS A 219 -7.31 -14.29 -8.78
CA LYS A 219 -8.72 -14.03 -9.14
C LYS A 219 -9.51 -13.35 -8.01
N LYS A 220 -8.99 -13.30 -6.78
CA LYS A 220 -9.74 -12.89 -5.58
C LYS A 220 -9.36 -11.52 -5.01
N VAL A 221 -8.42 -10.81 -5.63
CA VAL A 221 -7.98 -9.48 -5.15
C VAL A 221 -8.64 -8.43 -6.03
N ASP A 222 -9.46 -7.56 -5.46
CA ASP A 222 -10.13 -6.48 -6.20
C ASP A 222 -9.28 -5.20 -6.21
N TYR A 223 -8.54 -4.95 -5.13
CA TYR A 223 -7.69 -3.77 -4.97
C TYR A 223 -6.31 -4.14 -4.45
N ASN A 224 -5.30 -3.33 -4.78
CA ASN A 224 -3.98 -3.46 -4.19
C ASN A 224 -3.90 -2.69 -2.86
N GLY A 225 -3.00 -3.07 -1.96
CA GLY A 225 -2.70 -2.29 -0.76
C GLY A 225 -3.28 -2.89 0.53
N PRO A 226 -3.16 -2.16 1.65
CA PRO A 226 -3.57 -2.63 2.98
C PRO A 226 -5.10 -2.68 3.14
N TYR A 227 -5.55 -3.38 4.16
CA TYR A 227 -6.89 -3.22 4.72
C TYR A 227 -6.94 -1.86 5.40
N ILE A 228 -7.92 -1.03 5.02
CA ILE A 228 -8.10 0.31 5.59
C ILE A 228 -9.50 0.42 6.17
N GLU A 229 -9.57 0.93 7.39
CA GLU A 229 -10.81 1.27 8.08
C GLU A 229 -10.78 2.71 8.56
N ILE A 230 -11.90 3.40 8.39
CA ILE A 230 -12.07 4.78 8.79
C ILE A 230 -13.18 4.85 9.82
N TYR A 231 -12.87 5.41 10.97
CA TYR A 231 -13.76 5.60 12.10
C TYR A 231 -13.99 7.08 12.31
N LYS A 232 -15.21 7.43 12.74
CA LYS A 232 -15.58 8.80 13.15
C LYS A 232 -15.91 8.77 14.64
N LEU A 233 -15.40 9.72 15.42
CA LEU A 233 -15.88 9.88 16.80
C LEU A 233 -17.20 10.62 16.82
N ASN A 234 -18.09 10.17 17.70
CA ASN A 234 -19.26 10.95 18.06
C ASN A 234 -18.87 12.00 19.12
N ASN A 235 -18.61 13.23 18.67
CA ASN A 235 -18.25 14.34 19.56
C ASN A 235 -19.48 15.04 20.17
N ASP A 236 -20.69 14.48 20.02
CA ASP A 236 -21.94 15.02 20.57
C ASP A 236 -22.04 14.95 22.12
N THR A 237 -20.97 14.60 22.83
CA THR A 237 -20.90 14.65 24.31
C THR A 237 -20.46 15.99 24.88
N THR A 238 -20.58 17.09 24.13
CA THR A 238 -20.57 18.44 24.73
C THR A 238 -21.94 18.76 25.32
N GLU A 239 -21.96 18.93 26.64
CA GLU A 239 -23.03 19.39 27.55
C GLU A 239 -23.87 18.31 28.27
N LYS A 240 -23.30 17.78 29.37
CA LYS A 240 -24.00 17.62 30.64
C LYS A 240 -23.09 17.95 31.81
#